data_AF-A0A3S3MHK9-F1
#
_entry.id   AF-A0A3S3MHK9-F1
#
_cell.length_a   1.000
_cell.length_b   1.000
_cell.length_c   1.000
_cell.angle_alpha   90.00
_cell.angle_beta   90.00
_cell.angle_gamma   90.00
#
_symmetry.space_group_name_H-M   'P 1'
#
loop_
_entity.id
_entity.type
_entity.pdbx_description
1 polymer ?
#
loop_
_entity_poly.entity_id
_entity_poly.type
_entity_poly.pdbx_seq_one_letter_code
_entity_poly.pdbx_strand_id
1 'polypeptide(L)'
;MVSLSLESISKQIEDISWRKENLRKSFEQLQPHSSALSLSLQWQEIEHYFDSIKKSIDGSFRDLQSKAHKQQQQQQQQQTKSTPQSQSQIDESIPHLESKHQKDESFSDLESKEARQKVFKLGLFRFQPQTIPENRPLEKRQRPEPGSDGLRYLITKSSSSLSTMYDKVAEKLRSSANPAKMAFDVIEGLEFCFYEGQWLVLEVLMKMASEMEITVAEVERKRALELVGRWKKIMRDINLLCTVLPEAFLKLVRAFELISDVGVDGLFLAFSRFENKERIRLFREFGLEEKAPDFIQQLIGENKHMVALEFVFAFKLGDKFPPSALLEEYLKEAKQQAQEMRRSGNGNPLEAYSATMTELTAMDLVMRYIKENNIKAESLQKSVVESISKLQKQAQKELIAAKGAPKPQNRKKLKKRQP
;
A
#
# COMPACT_ATOMS: atom_id res chain seq x y z
N MET A 1 26.93 -10.33 -15.77
CA MET A 1 25.99 -9.90 -14.71
C MET A 1 24.51 -9.97 -15.13
N VAL A 2 24.12 -9.53 -16.33
CA VAL A 2 22.69 -9.51 -16.77
C VAL A 2 22.02 -10.88 -16.85
N SER A 3 22.76 -11.95 -17.18
CA SER A 3 22.24 -13.33 -17.27
C SER A 3 21.80 -13.88 -15.91
N LEU A 4 22.62 -13.69 -14.86
CA LEU A 4 22.35 -14.16 -13.50
C LEU A 4 21.13 -13.46 -12.87
N SER A 5 20.87 -12.19 -13.23
CA SER A 5 19.67 -11.47 -12.78
C SER A 5 18.40 -11.94 -13.48
N LEU A 6 18.46 -12.28 -14.78
CA LEU A 6 17.29 -12.76 -15.53
C LEU A 6 16.86 -14.15 -15.07
N GLU A 7 17.81 -15.02 -14.74
CA GLU A 7 17.55 -16.37 -14.24
C GLU A 7 16.91 -16.34 -12.84
N SER A 8 17.34 -15.42 -11.97
CA SER A 8 16.70 -15.18 -10.67
C SER A 8 15.27 -14.64 -10.80
N ILE A 9 15.01 -13.75 -11.76
CA ILE A 9 13.67 -13.22 -12.02
C ILE A 9 12.76 -14.31 -12.59
N SER A 10 13.27 -15.14 -13.52
CA SER A 10 12.53 -16.28 -14.08
C SER A 10 12.06 -17.24 -12.99
N LYS A 11 12.94 -17.57 -12.04
CA LYS A 11 12.62 -18.44 -10.92
C LYS A 11 11.54 -17.85 -10.00
N GLN A 12 11.58 -16.53 -9.76
CA GLN A 12 10.55 -15.85 -8.97
C GLN A 12 9.20 -15.80 -9.70
N ILE A 13 9.18 -15.71 -11.03
CA ILE A 13 7.96 -15.77 -11.85
C ILE A 13 7.35 -17.18 -11.79
N GLU A 14 8.17 -18.23 -11.85
CA GLU A 14 7.71 -19.61 -11.66
C GLU A 14 7.08 -19.82 -10.28
N ASP A 15 7.68 -19.23 -9.25
CA ASP A 15 7.20 -19.30 -7.86
C ASP A 15 5.79 -18.73 -7.65
N ILE A 16 5.34 -17.80 -8.50
CA ILE A 16 4.00 -17.20 -8.42
C ILE A 16 2.91 -18.28 -8.55
N SER A 17 3.15 -19.30 -9.37
CA SER A 17 2.15 -20.33 -9.66
C SER A 17 1.84 -21.19 -8.44
N TRP A 18 2.87 -21.62 -7.69
CA TRP A 18 2.65 -22.42 -6.49
C TRP A 18 2.14 -21.57 -5.32
N ARG A 19 2.51 -20.29 -5.22
CA ARG A 19 1.96 -19.38 -4.20
C ARG A 19 0.47 -19.14 -4.40
N LYS A 20 0.03 -18.98 -5.65
CA LYS A 20 -1.40 -18.89 -6.02
C LYS A 20 -2.16 -20.16 -5.60
N GLU A 21 -1.58 -21.33 -5.84
CA GLU A 21 -2.16 -22.62 -5.44
C GLU A 21 -2.24 -22.79 -3.91
N ASN A 22 -1.21 -22.35 -3.18
CA ASN A 22 -1.24 -22.41 -1.71
C ASN A 22 -2.30 -21.46 -1.11
N LEU A 23 -2.48 -20.29 -1.73
CA LEU A 23 -3.53 -19.35 -1.36
C LEU A 23 -4.92 -19.93 -1.64
N ARG A 24 -5.10 -20.64 -2.76
CA ARG A 24 -6.34 -21.34 -3.08
C ARG A 24 -6.72 -22.33 -1.99
N LYS A 25 -5.78 -23.17 -1.59
CA LYS A 25 -5.99 -24.17 -0.52
C LYS A 25 -6.34 -23.52 0.81
N SER A 26 -5.71 -22.40 1.14
CA SER A 26 -6.02 -21.64 2.35
C SER A 26 -7.42 -21.02 2.28
N PHE A 27 -7.83 -20.52 1.11
CA PHE A 27 -9.17 -19.99 0.88
C PHE A 27 -10.24 -21.08 1.00
N GLU A 28 -10.03 -22.24 0.37
CA GLU A 28 -10.94 -23.39 0.44
C GLU A 28 -11.09 -23.94 1.88
N GLN A 29 -10.04 -23.87 2.70
CA GLN A 29 -10.09 -24.22 4.13
C GLN A 29 -10.89 -23.22 4.97
N LEU A 30 -10.94 -21.95 4.57
CA LEU A 30 -11.64 -20.88 5.29
C LEU A 30 -13.09 -20.70 4.83
N GLN A 31 -13.43 -21.18 3.62
CA GLN A 31 -14.77 -21.09 3.05
C GLN A 31 -15.89 -21.73 3.92
N PRO A 32 -15.69 -22.86 4.63
CA PRO A 32 -16.69 -23.41 5.54
C PRO A 32 -17.05 -22.50 6.71
N HIS A 33 -16.18 -21.54 7.06
CA HIS A 33 -16.39 -20.55 8.13
C HIS A 33 -16.89 -19.20 7.59
N SER A 34 -17.30 -19.15 6.32
CA SER A 34 -17.71 -17.94 5.57
C SER A 34 -18.78 -17.09 6.27
N SER A 35 -19.71 -17.70 7.00
CA SER A 35 -20.75 -16.97 7.74
C SER A 35 -20.19 -16.08 8.86
N ALA A 36 -19.01 -16.39 9.39
CA ALA A 36 -18.32 -15.58 10.41
C ALA A 36 -17.38 -14.53 9.81
N LEU A 37 -16.98 -14.67 8.53
CA LEU A 37 -15.94 -13.85 7.90
C LEU A 37 -16.44 -12.92 6.78
N SER A 38 -17.74 -12.94 6.44
CA SER A 38 -18.33 -12.06 5.41
C SER A 38 -17.48 -11.96 4.13
N LEU A 39 -16.91 -13.08 3.70
CA LEU A 39 -16.14 -13.15 2.45
C LEU A 39 -17.13 -13.14 1.29
N SER A 40 -17.46 -11.95 0.78
CA SER A 40 -18.33 -11.78 -0.39
C SER A 40 -17.60 -12.00 -1.72
N LEU A 41 -16.29 -12.26 -1.70
CA LEU A 41 -15.46 -12.46 -2.88
C LEU A 41 -15.49 -13.91 -3.36
N GLN A 42 -15.75 -14.12 -4.65
CA GLN A 42 -15.62 -15.42 -5.28
C GLN A 42 -14.15 -15.65 -5.66
N TRP A 43 -13.61 -16.83 -5.34
CA TRP A 43 -12.22 -17.19 -5.71
C TRP A 43 -11.93 -16.95 -7.20
N GLN A 44 -12.93 -17.12 -8.07
CA GLN A 44 -12.80 -16.90 -9.51
C GLN A 44 -12.43 -15.45 -9.88
N GLU A 45 -12.92 -14.45 -9.13
CA GLU A 45 -12.60 -13.05 -9.37
C GLU A 45 -11.15 -12.74 -8.97
N ILE A 46 -10.71 -13.32 -7.85
CA ILE A 46 -9.33 -13.25 -7.36
C ILE A 46 -8.39 -13.95 -8.35
N GLU A 47 -8.78 -15.14 -8.82
CA GLU A 47 -8.02 -15.94 -9.77
C GLU A 47 -7.79 -15.19 -11.08
N HIS A 48 -8.84 -14.55 -11.61
CA HIS A 48 -8.78 -13.74 -12.82
C HIS A 48 -7.83 -12.53 -12.66
N TYR A 49 -7.84 -11.88 -11.49
CA TYR A 49 -6.94 -10.76 -11.20
C TYR A 49 -5.48 -11.21 -11.13
N PHE A 50 -5.19 -12.33 -10.45
CA PHE A 50 -3.85 -12.92 -10.41
C PHE A 50 -3.36 -13.33 -11.80
N ASP A 51 -4.22 -13.92 -12.64
CA ASP A 51 -3.84 -14.29 -14.01
C ASP A 51 -3.58 -13.07 -14.89
N SER A 52 -4.32 -11.98 -14.69
CA SER A 52 -4.06 -10.71 -15.37
C SER A 52 -2.71 -10.13 -14.97
N ILE A 53 -2.39 -10.10 -13.67
CA ILE A 53 -1.09 -9.65 -13.16
C ILE A 53 0.04 -10.53 -13.69
N LYS A 54 -0.12 -11.86 -13.63
CA LYS A 54 0.88 -12.80 -14.12
C LYS A 54 1.15 -12.59 -15.61
N LYS A 55 0.11 -12.43 -16.43
CA LYS A 55 0.25 -12.10 -17.86
C LYS A 55 1.01 -10.79 -18.09
N SER A 56 0.77 -9.76 -17.28
CA SER A 56 1.49 -8.48 -17.35
C SER A 56 2.97 -8.62 -16.99
N ILE A 57 3.28 -9.37 -15.93
CA ILE A 57 4.65 -9.68 -15.50
C ILE A 57 5.38 -10.50 -16.58
N ASP A 58 4.75 -11.54 -17.12
CA ASP A 58 5.30 -12.37 -18.20
C ASP A 58 5.54 -11.56 -19.48
N GLY A 59 4.66 -10.60 -19.78
CA GLY A 59 4.84 -9.66 -20.89
C GLY A 59 6.05 -8.75 -20.68
N SER A 60 6.15 -8.15 -19.49
CA SER A 60 7.25 -7.26 -19.11
C SER A 60 8.60 -8.01 -19.07
N PHE A 61 8.61 -9.26 -18.62
CA PHE A 61 9.80 -10.10 -18.59
C PHE A 61 10.27 -10.47 -20.01
N ARG A 62 9.36 -10.82 -20.92
CA ARG A 62 9.67 -11.04 -22.34
C ARG A 62 10.22 -9.78 -23.00
N ASP A 63 9.65 -8.62 -22.71
CA ASP A 63 10.16 -7.33 -23.19
C ASP A 63 11.59 -7.07 -22.68
N LEU A 64 11.88 -7.36 -21.40
CA LEU A 64 13.23 -7.23 -20.83
C LEU A 64 14.22 -8.20 -21.46
N GLN A 65 13.84 -9.46 -21.68
CA GLN A 65 14.68 -10.44 -22.39
C GLN A 65 15.00 -9.98 -23.82
N SER A 66 14.01 -9.43 -24.53
CA SER A 66 14.20 -8.91 -25.89
C SER A 66 15.14 -7.70 -25.93
N LYS A 67 15.07 -6.82 -24.93
CA LYS A 67 15.96 -5.66 -24.80
C LYS A 67 17.39 -6.08 -24.45
N ALA A 68 17.54 -7.06 -23.56
CA ALA A 68 18.85 -7.62 -23.20
C ALA A 68 19.53 -8.29 -24.41
N HIS A 69 18.78 -9.03 -25.23
CA HIS A 69 19.31 -9.64 -26.47
C HIS A 69 19.69 -8.57 -27.52
N LYS A 70 18.88 -7.52 -27.67
CA LYS A 70 19.20 -6.39 -28.58
C LYS A 70 20.45 -5.62 -28.15
N GLN A 71 20.64 -5.41 -26.84
CA GLN A 71 21.86 -4.77 -26.31
C GLN A 71 23.12 -5.63 -26.55
N GLN A 72 23.03 -6.95 -26.37
CA GLN A 72 24.16 -7.84 -26.67
C GLN A 72 24.49 -7.88 -28.17
N GLN A 73 23.49 -7.86 -29.05
CA GLN A 73 23.73 -7.78 -30.50
C GLN A 73 24.32 -6.42 -30.94
N GLN A 74 23.94 -5.31 -30.30
CA GLN A 74 24.54 -4.00 -30.57
C GLN A 74 25.99 -3.89 -30.10
N GLN A 75 26.35 -4.55 -28.98
CA GLN A 75 27.75 -4.60 -28.53
C GLN A 75 28.63 -5.47 -29.44
N GLN A 76 28.10 -6.52 -30.07
CA GLN A 76 28.85 -7.31 -31.06
C GLN A 76 29.02 -6.60 -32.41
N GLN A 77 28.12 -5.70 -32.80
CA GLN A 77 28.27 -4.90 -34.03
C GLN A 77 29.21 -3.69 -33.89
N GLN A 78 29.55 -3.26 -32.67
CA GLN A 78 30.50 -2.16 -32.43
C GLN A 78 31.97 -2.61 -32.38
N GLN A 79 32.26 -3.91 -32.39
CA GLN A 79 33.64 -4.44 -32.46
C GLN A 79 34.17 -4.73 -33.87
N THR A 80 33.36 -4.57 -34.94
CA THR A 80 33.79 -4.84 -36.33
C THR A 80 34.01 -3.61 -37.22
N LYS A 81 33.98 -2.38 -36.68
CA LYS A 81 34.38 -1.18 -37.44
C LYS A 81 35.22 -0.23 -36.59
N SER A 82 36.54 -0.43 -36.63
CA SER A 82 37.51 0.58 -36.21
C SER A 82 38.59 0.73 -37.27
N THR A 83 38.68 1.90 -37.91
CA THR A 83 39.92 2.65 -38.24
C THR A 83 39.53 4.07 -38.71
N PRO A 84 40.29 5.15 -38.40
CA PRO A 84 39.74 6.50 -38.18
C PRO A 84 40.24 7.58 -39.18
N GLN A 85 39.50 8.70 -39.34
CA GLN A 85 40.09 10.04 -39.58
C GLN A 85 39.10 11.22 -39.50
N SER A 86 39.44 12.15 -38.59
CA SER A 86 39.46 13.63 -38.60
C SER A 86 38.34 14.56 -39.14
N GLN A 87 37.85 15.40 -38.21
CA GLN A 87 37.69 16.89 -38.22
C GLN A 87 36.90 17.66 -39.30
N SER A 88 35.85 18.40 -38.85
CA SER A 88 35.56 19.87 -39.03
C SER A 88 34.06 20.16 -38.76
N GLN A 89 33.69 21.06 -37.81
CA GLN A 89 33.09 22.42 -38.00
C GLN A 89 31.84 22.46 -38.93
N ILE A 90 30.68 23.11 -38.68
CA ILE A 90 30.18 24.23 -37.85
C ILE A 90 28.62 24.22 -37.87
N ASP A 91 28.02 24.82 -36.84
CA ASP A 91 26.70 25.49 -36.68
C ASP A 91 25.29 24.83 -36.73
N GLU A 92 24.53 25.39 -35.78
CA GLU A 92 23.12 25.80 -35.74
C GLU A 92 21.95 24.81 -35.63
N SER A 93 21.08 25.19 -34.67
CA SER A 93 19.62 24.99 -34.61
C SER A 93 19.08 23.76 -33.87
N ILE A 94 18.57 24.03 -32.66
CA ILE A 94 17.53 23.25 -31.95
C ILE A 94 16.19 23.50 -32.69
N PRO A 95 15.34 22.48 -32.93
CA PRO A 95 14.22 22.23 -32.02
C PRO A 95 13.89 20.75 -31.72
N HIS A 96 13.64 20.51 -30.42
CA HIS A 96 12.49 19.79 -29.86
C HIS A 96 11.91 18.59 -30.65
N LEU A 97 12.07 17.38 -30.13
CA LEU A 97 11.11 16.29 -30.33
C LEU A 97 10.82 15.57 -29.01
N GLU A 98 9.73 16.01 -28.36
CA GLU A 98 8.98 15.19 -27.44
C GLU A 98 8.37 14.02 -28.22
N SER A 99 8.92 12.83 -28.04
CA SER A 99 8.24 11.59 -28.40
C SER A 99 7.21 11.28 -27.31
N LYS A 100 5.99 11.78 -27.49
CA LYS A 100 4.77 11.21 -26.88
C LYS A 100 4.65 9.75 -27.30
N HIS A 101 4.95 8.82 -26.40
CA HIS A 101 4.44 7.46 -26.45
C HIS A 101 3.51 7.27 -25.27
N GLN A 102 2.22 7.53 -25.51
CA GLN A 102 1.12 7.03 -24.69
C GLN A 102 1.17 5.49 -24.77
N LYS A 103 1.61 4.85 -23.68
CA LYS A 103 1.20 3.49 -23.34
C LYS A 103 0.16 3.64 -22.22
N ASP A 104 -0.95 2.95 -22.36
CA ASP A 104 -1.97 2.81 -21.32
C ASP A 104 -1.32 2.14 -20.10
N GLU A 105 -0.81 2.97 -19.18
CA GLU A 105 -0.43 2.53 -17.84
C GLU A 105 -1.69 2.56 -16.99
N SER A 106 -2.01 1.44 -16.33
CA SER A 106 -3.08 1.39 -15.33
C SER A 106 -2.81 2.44 -14.26
N PHE A 107 -3.85 3.13 -13.80
CA PHE A 107 -3.78 4.15 -12.75
C PHE A 107 -3.03 3.65 -11.49
N SER A 108 -3.22 2.36 -11.15
CA SER A 108 -2.53 1.68 -10.04
C SER A 108 -1.01 1.58 -10.20
N ASP A 109 -0.53 1.43 -11.44
CA ASP A 109 0.90 1.26 -11.74
C ASP A 109 1.62 2.61 -11.74
N LEU A 110 0.92 3.66 -12.17
CA LEU A 110 1.42 5.03 -12.14
C LEU A 110 1.52 5.53 -10.70
N GLU A 111 0.49 5.29 -9.88
CA GLU A 111 0.45 5.65 -8.45
C GLU A 111 1.55 4.92 -7.65
N SER A 112 1.79 3.65 -7.95
CA SER A 112 2.87 2.84 -7.36
C SER A 112 4.28 3.34 -7.73
N LYS A 113 4.49 3.75 -8.99
CA LYS A 113 5.76 4.35 -9.44
C LYS A 113 5.98 5.74 -8.84
N GLU A 114 4.93 6.56 -8.79
CA GLU A 114 5.00 7.91 -8.24
C GLU A 114 5.28 7.87 -6.73
N ALA A 115 4.65 6.94 -5.99
CA ALA A 115 4.96 6.69 -4.58
C ALA A 115 6.43 6.31 -4.39
N ARG A 116 6.96 5.37 -5.19
CA ARG A 116 8.39 4.98 -5.16
C ARG A 116 9.33 6.15 -5.46
N GLN A 117 8.96 7.00 -6.43
CA GLN A 117 9.77 8.17 -6.80
C GLN A 117 9.71 9.28 -5.74
N LYS A 118 8.57 9.46 -5.06
CA LYS A 118 8.44 10.33 -3.89
C LYS A 118 9.31 9.85 -2.74
N VAL A 119 9.29 8.54 -2.40
CA VAL A 119 10.23 7.95 -1.41
C VAL A 119 11.68 8.28 -1.75
N PHE A 120 12.06 8.11 -3.03
CA PHE A 120 13.42 8.39 -3.50
C PHE A 120 13.82 9.86 -3.31
N LYS A 121 12.93 10.80 -3.67
CA LYS A 121 13.17 12.24 -3.53
C LYS A 121 13.26 12.72 -2.07
N LEU A 122 12.68 12.00 -1.11
CA LEU A 122 12.74 12.37 0.30
C LEU A 122 14.10 12.08 0.98
N GLY A 123 15.11 11.63 0.21
CA GLY A 123 16.48 11.42 0.70
C GLY A 123 16.65 10.17 1.59
N LEU A 124 15.70 9.24 1.51
CA LEU A 124 15.63 8.05 2.37
C LEU A 124 16.54 6.89 1.90
N PHE A 125 17.14 7.00 0.71
CA PHE A 125 18.26 6.14 0.29
C PHE A 125 19.58 6.66 0.86
N ARG A 126 19.89 6.33 2.11
CA ARG A 126 21.31 6.18 2.51
C ARG A 126 21.75 4.76 2.21
N PHE A 127 21.87 4.43 0.93
CA PHE A 127 22.96 3.53 0.58
C PHE A 127 24.22 4.38 0.76
N GLN A 128 25.01 4.14 1.81
CA GLN A 128 26.45 4.22 1.61
C GLN A 128 26.78 2.90 0.92
N PRO A 129 27.04 2.88 -0.41
CA PRO A 129 27.80 1.77 -0.93
C PRO A 129 29.14 1.86 -0.21
N GLN A 130 29.36 1.00 0.77
CA GLN A 130 30.73 0.63 1.12
C GLN A 130 31.35 0.23 -0.21
N THR A 131 32.26 1.05 -0.73
CA THR A 131 33.10 0.70 -1.86
C THR A 131 33.86 -0.54 -1.42
N ILE A 132 33.39 -1.72 -1.81
CA ILE A 132 34.14 -2.94 -1.66
C ILE A 132 35.34 -2.76 -2.59
N PRO A 133 36.59 -2.70 -2.09
CA PRO A 133 37.75 -2.74 -2.97
C PRO A 133 37.69 -4.07 -3.72
N GLU A 134 37.70 -3.98 -5.04
CA GLU A 134 37.35 -5.03 -6.01
C GLU A 134 38.36 -6.19 -6.09
N ASN A 135 39.02 -6.54 -4.99
CA ASN A 135 39.90 -7.71 -4.90
C ASN A 135 39.89 -8.27 -3.48
N ARG A 136 38.87 -9.08 -3.17
CA ARG A 136 38.98 -10.11 -2.12
C ARG A 136 38.49 -11.43 -2.71
N PRO A 137 39.22 -12.56 -2.53
CA PRO A 137 38.81 -13.84 -3.10
C PRO A 137 37.43 -14.23 -2.57
N LEU A 138 36.69 -15.04 -3.34
CA LEU A 138 35.41 -15.65 -2.97
C LEU A 138 35.56 -16.48 -1.69
N GLU A 139 35.56 -15.84 -0.53
CA GLU A 139 35.45 -16.50 0.76
C GLU A 139 34.00 -16.96 0.93
N LYS A 140 33.85 -18.29 0.94
CA LYS A 140 32.74 -19.10 1.45
C LYS A 140 31.60 -18.29 2.06
N ARG A 141 30.37 -18.43 1.52
CA ARG A 141 29.11 -18.00 2.15
C ARG A 141 29.10 -18.40 3.63
N GLN A 142 29.50 -17.48 4.50
CA GLN A 142 29.43 -17.65 5.94
C GLN A 142 27.95 -17.60 6.34
N ARG A 143 27.58 -18.53 7.23
CA ARG A 143 26.30 -18.55 7.93
C ARG A 143 26.11 -17.17 8.58
N PRO A 144 24.95 -16.50 8.44
CA PRO A 144 24.79 -15.17 9.04
C PRO A 144 25.03 -15.24 10.55
N GLU A 145 25.83 -14.29 11.05
CA GLU A 145 26.30 -14.20 12.44
C GLU A 145 25.16 -14.31 13.47
N PRO A 146 25.42 -14.89 14.67
CA PRO A 146 24.46 -14.85 15.78
C PRO A 146 24.23 -13.40 16.22
N GLY A 147 22.99 -12.91 16.06
CA GLY A 147 22.63 -11.53 16.41
C GLY A 147 21.48 -10.97 15.57
N SER A 148 21.42 -9.64 15.44
CA SER A 148 20.43 -8.91 14.64
C SER A 148 20.42 -9.36 13.19
N ASP A 149 21.60 -9.60 12.60
CA ASP A 149 21.77 -9.90 11.17
C ASP A 149 21.22 -11.28 10.81
N GLY A 150 21.49 -12.26 11.68
CA GLY A 150 20.88 -13.58 11.58
C GLY A 150 19.37 -13.53 11.77
N LEU A 151 18.84 -12.67 12.64
CA LEU A 151 17.39 -12.52 12.82
C LEU A 151 16.72 -11.82 11.62
N ARG A 152 17.34 -10.77 11.07
CA ARG A 152 16.90 -10.08 9.84
C ARG A 152 16.83 -11.06 8.67
N TYR A 153 17.89 -11.84 8.44
CA TYR A 153 17.92 -12.84 7.37
C TYR A 153 16.82 -13.89 7.53
N LEU A 154 16.53 -14.33 8.76
CA LEU A 154 15.44 -15.26 9.02
C LEU A 154 14.08 -14.64 8.68
N ILE A 155 13.83 -13.40 9.10
CA ILE A 155 12.57 -12.69 8.84
C ILE A 155 12.38 -12.47 7.33
N THR A 156 13.40 -12.00 6.61
CA THR A 156 13.29 -11.67 5.18
C THR A 156 13.20 -12.90 4.27
N LYS A 157 13.81 -14.03 4.65
CA LYS A 157 13.87 -15.23 3.81
C LYS A 157 12.87 -16.33 4.19
N SER A 158 12.21 -16.20 5.33
CA SER A 158 11.27 -17.20 5.83
C SER A 158 10.06 -17.37 4.90
N SER A 159 9.84 -18.60 4.44
CA SER A 159 8.54 -19.07 3.90
C SER A 159 7.68 -19.76 4.97
N SER A 160 8.06 -19.67 6.25
CA SER A 160 7.42 -20.36 7.37
C SER A 160 6.18 -19.61 7.87
N SER A 161 5.27 -20.34 8.53
CA SER A 161 4.09 -19.76 9.19
C SER A 161 4.45 -18.67 10.22
N LEU A 162 3.56 -17.69 10.37
CA LEU A 162 3.71 -16.54 11.28
C LEU A 162 3.95 -16.97 12.74
N SER A 163 3.29 -18.04 13.20
CA SER A 163 3.51 -18.58 14.56
C SER A 163 4.95 -19.07 14.75
N THR A 164 5.50 -19.80 13.78
CA THR A 164 6.89 -20.28 13.85
C THR A 164 7.89 -19.12 13.78
N MET A 165 7.55 -18.04 13.07
CA MET A 165 8.37 -16.84 13.07
C MET A 165 8.32 -16.13 14.42
N TYR A 166 7.13 -16.01 15.01
CA TYR A 166 6.93 -15.43 16.33
C TYR A 166 7.82 -16.11 17.38
N ASP A 167 7.75 -17.45 17.47
CA ASP A 167 8.52 -18.22 18.47
C ASP A 167 10.03 -18.02 18.30
N LYS A 168 10.52 -18.06 17.04
CA LYS A 168 11.95 -17.86 16.74
C LYS A 168 12.42 -16.45 17.04
N VAL A 169 11.61 -15.43 16.76
CA VAL A 169 11.90 -14.03 17.11
C VAL A 169 11.95 -13.89 18.62
N ALA A 170 10.96 -14.44 19.33
CA ALA A 170 10.87 -14.38 20.77
C ALA A 170 12.04 -15.09 21.48
N GLU A 171 12.40 -16.29 21.05
CA GLU A 171 13.57 -17.03 21.56
C GLU A 171 14.86 -16.21 21.40
N LYS A 172 15.07 -15.62 20.22
CA LYS A 172 16.27 -14.83 19.94
C LYS A 172 16.32 -13.52 20.72
N LEU A 173 15.19 -12.83 20.88
CA LEU A 173 15.17 -11.61 21.69
C LEU A 173 15.34 -11.92 23.18
N ARG A 174 14.76 -13.01 23.71
CA ARG A 174 14.93 -13.43 25.12
C ARG A 174 16.37 -13.83 25.45
N SER A 175 17.10 -14.38 24.48
CA SER A 175 18.52 -14.75 24.64
C SER A 175 19.47 -13.57 24.44
N SER A 176 18.97 -12.39 24.08
CA SER A 176 19.76 -11.17 23.97
C SER A 176 20.02 -10.54 25.33
N ALA A 177 21.25 -10.06 25.56
CA ALA A 177 21.59 -9.24 26.72
C ALA A 177 20.85 -7.90 26.75
N ASN A 178 20.45 -7.38 25.57
CA ASN A 178 19.62 -6.17 25.47
C ASN A 178 18.54 -6.41 24.38
N PRO A 179 17.34 -6.88 24.78
CA PRO A 179 16.26 -7.18 23.85
C PRO A 179 15.78 -5.96 23.06
N ALA A 180 15.69 -4.79 23.69
CA ALA A 180 15.25 -3.55 23.05
C ALA A 180 16.22 -3.08 21.97
N LYS A 181 17.53 -3.10 22.27
CA LYS A 181 18.58 -2.79 21.28
C LYS A 181 18.57 -3.77 20.11
N MET A 182 18.52 -5.08 20.40
CA MET A 182 18.49 -6.09 19.34
C MET A 182 17.25 -5.94 18.45
N ALA A 183 16.07 -5.72 19.04
CA ALA A 183 14.85 -5.46 18.30
C ALA A 183 15.00 -4.22 17.40
N PHE A 184 15.56 -3.13 17.92
CA PHE A 184 15.78 -1.92 17.14
C PHE A 184 16.76 -2.14 15.97
N ASP A 185 17.89 -2.81 16.20
CA ASP A 185 18.90 -3.09 15.17
C ASP A 185 18.33 -3.97 14.04
N VAL A 186 17.38 -4.84 14.37
CA VAL A 186 16.62 -5.64 13.40
C VAL A 186 15.66 -4.75 12.62
N ILE A 187 14.84 -3.95 13.31
CA ILE A 187 13.84 -3.05 12.71
C ILE A 187 14.49 -2.08 11.74
N GLU A 188 15.60 -1.45 12.15
CA GLU A 188 16.34 -0.48 11.35
C GLU A 188 17.01 -1.12 10.12
N GLY A 189 17.39 -2.39 10.23
CA GLY A 189 18.07 -3.11 9.16
C GLY A 189 17.18 -3.88 8.20
N LEU A 190 15.90 -4.06 8.51
CA LEU A 190 14.94 -4.65 7.59
C LEU A 190 14.73 -3.70 6.41
N GLU A 191 14.61 -4.25 5.20
CA GLU A 191 14.43 -3.46 3.98
C GLU A 191 13.25 -2.49 4.11
N PHE A 192 13.41 -1.31 3.53
CA PHE A 192 12.38 -0.28 3.51
C PHE A 192 11.11 -0.84 2.85
N CYS A 193 9.97 -0.66 3.50
CA CYS A 193 8.67 -1.26 3.15
C CYS A 193 8.41 -2.72 3.56
N PHE A 194 9.27 -3.36 4.36
CA PHE A 194 8.96 -4.68 4.95
C PHE A 194 8.20 -4.57 6.29
N TYR A 195 7.23 -3.64 6.38
CA TYR A 195 6.61 -3.21 7.65
C TYR A 195 5.98 -4.35 8.46
N GLU A 196 5.62 -5.47 7.83
CA GLU A 196 5.18 -6.70 8.48
C GLU A 196 6.25 -7.32 9.38
N GLY A 197 7.53 -7.28 8.95
CA GLY A 197 8.66 -7.74 9.76
C GLY A 197 8.97 -6.80 10.91
N GLN A 198 8.97 -5.48 10.67
CA GLN A 198 9.12 -4.52 11.76
C GLN A 198 7.96 -4.64 12.78
N TRP A 199 6.74 -4.81 12.28
CA TRP A 199 5.54 -5.05 13.09
C TRP A 199 5.69 -6.30 13.96
N LEU A 200 6.15 -7.42 13.40
CA LEU A 200 6.32 -8.68 14.14
C LEU A 200 7.35 -8.53 15.27
N VAL A 201 8.49 -7.91 14.98
CA VAL A 201 9.55 -7.70 15.98
C VAL A 201 9.06 -6.81 17.12
N LEU A 202 8.33 -5.74 16.80
CA LEU A 202 7.73 -4.85 17.80
C LEU A 202 6.65 -5.54 18.63
N GLU A 203 5.81 -6.36 18.00
CA GLU A 203 4.78 -7.13 18.71
C GLU A 203 5.39 -8.08 19.74
N VAL A 204 6.43 -8.81 19.34
CA VAL A 204 7.16 -9.71 20.25
C VAL A 204 7.82 -8.92 21.38
N LEU A 205 8.45 -7.79 21.06
CA LEU A 205 9.08 -6.92 22.06
C LEU A 205 8.08 -6.41 23.11
N MET A 206 6.93 -5.90 22.68
CA MET A 206 5.89 -5.42 23.59
C MET A 206 5.34 -6.53 24.48
N LYS A 207 5.11 -7.74 23.92
CA LYS A 207 4.64 -8.87 24.73
C LYS A 207 5.68 -9.26 25.78
N MET A 208 6.96 -9.33 25.41
CA MET A 208 8.01 -9.60 26.40
C MET A 208 8.12 -8.49 27.45
N ALA A 209 7.99 -7.22 27.06
CA ALA A 209 7.99 -6.09 28.01
C ALA A 209 6.80 -6.12 28.99
N SER A 210 5.72 -6.82 28.65
CA SER A 210 4.60 -7.07 29.57
C SER A 210 4.82 -8.27 30.51
N GLU A 211 5.70 -9.19 30.12
CA GLU A 211 6.05 -10.40 30.89
C GLU A 211 7.30 -10.18 31.77
N MET A 212 8.17 -9.24 31.40
CA MET A 212 9.48 -9.00 32.00
C MET A 212 9.80 -7.50 31.99
N GLU A 213 10.60 -7.06 32.96
CA GLU A 213 11.08 -5.67 33.01
C GLU A 213 12.16 -5.45 31.93
N ILE A 214 11.79 -4.80 30.83
CA ILE A 214 12.72 -4.40 29.76
C ILE A 214 12.96 -2.90 29.86
N THR A 215 14.16 -2.51 30.30
CA THR A 215 14.57 -1.10 30.32
C THR A 215 15.10 -0.68 28.96
N VAL A 216 14.52 0.36 28.35
CA VAL A 216 15.02 0.95 27.11
C VAL A 216 16.01 2.06 27.44
N ALA A 217 17.27 1.88 27.05
CA ALA A 217 18.31 2.88 27.27
C ALA A 217 18.07 4.15 26.42
N GLU A 218 18.53 5.30 26.93
CA GLU A 218 18.27 6.61 26.33
C GLU A 218 18.81 6.74 24.88
N VAL A 219 19.92 6.06 24.59
CA VAL A 219 20.52 6.03 23.26
C VAL A 219 19.57 5.37 22.26
N GLU A 220 18.95 4.26 22.65
CA GLU A 220 17.97 3.52 21.85
C GLU A 220 16.67 4.32 21.70
N ARG A 221 16.21 5.05 22.74
CA ARG A 221 15.07 5.98 22.63
C ARG A 221 15.32 7.07 21.58
N LYS A 222 16.52 7.67 21.58
CA LYS A 222 16.91 8.70 20.59
C LYS A 222 16.91 8.15 19.17
N ARG A 223 17.50 6.96 18.95
CA ARG A 223 17.48 6.28 17.64
C ARG A 223 16.04 5.98 17.18
N ALA A 224 15.20 5.51 18.09
CA ALA A 224 13.79 5.23 17.80
C ALA A 224 13.00 6.49 17.45
N LEU A 225 13.29 7.62 18.11
CA LEU A 225 12.68 8.91 17.79
C LEU A 225 13.03 9.40 16.37
N GLU A 226 14.28 9.21 15.93
CA GLU A 226 14.68 9.51 14.55
C GLU A 226 13.93 8.65 13.52
N LEU A 227 13.73 7.37 13.81
CA LEU A 227 12.96 6.45 12.97
C LEU A 227 11.47 6.85 12.92
N VAL A 228 10.87 7.20 14.06
CA VAL A 228 9.51 7.76 14.15
C VAL A 228 9.39 9.00 13.27
N GLY A 229 10.36 9.93 13.31
CA GLY A 229 10.37 11.11 12.45
C GLY A 229 10.32 10.77 10.95
N ARG A 230 11.09 9.76 10.52
CA ARG A 230 11.07 9.25 9.13
C ARG A 230 9.70 8.66 8.77
N TRP A 231 9.15 7.79 9.62
CA TRP A 231 7.85 7.16 9.39
C TRP A 231 6.69 8.16 9.38
N LYS A 232 6.73 9.17 10.24
CA LYS A 232 5.76 10.28 10.26
C LYS A 232 5.75 11.06 8.94
N LYS A 233 6.93 11.29 8.34
CA LYS A 233 7.03 11.92 7.02
C LYS A 233 6.46 11.03 5.92
N ILE A 234 6.76 9.74 5.94
CA ILE A 234 6.24 8.76 4.98
C ILE A 234 4.70 8.71 5.04
N MET A 235 4.11 8.63 6.24
CA MET A 235 2.64 8.62 6.39
C MET A 235 1.97 9.89 5.87
N ARG A 236 2.65 11.05 5.90
CA ARG A 236 2.13 12.29 5.32
C ARG A 236 2.20 12.30 3.80
N ASP A 237 3.33 11.87 3.27
CA ASP A 237 3.65 12.05 1.85
C ASP A 237 3.11 10.89 0.97
N ILE A 238 2.82 9.73 1.56
CA ILE A 238 2.42 8.51 0.85
C ILE A 238 1.16 7.93 1.51
N ASN A 239 0.01 8.25 0.90
CA ASN A 239 -1.30 7.91 1.47
C ASN A 239 -1.77 6.46 1.17
N LEU A 240 -1.22 5.76 0.17
CA LEU A 240 -1.94 4.64 -0.47
C LEU A 240 -1.35 3.22 -0.34
N LEU A 241 -0.13 3.03 0.18
CA LEU A 241 0.55 1.73 0.01
C LEU A 241 0.98 1.01 1.30
N CYS A 242 0.67 1.54 2.49
CA CYS A 242 1.09 0.83 3.70
C CYS A 242 0.09 0.93 4.86
N THR A 243 -0.82 -0.04 4.90
CA THR A 243 -1.78 -0.24 5.99
C THR A 243 -1.10 -0.68 7.30
N VAL A 244 0.08 -1.30 7.21
CA VAL A 244 0.81 -1.86 8.37
C VAL A 244 1.70 -0.81 9.07
N LEU A 245 2.19 0.20 8.34
CA LEU A 245 3.08 1.23 8.87
C LEU A 245 2.47 2.02 10.05
N PRO A 246 1.20 2.49 10.00
CA PRO A 246 0.60 3.19 11.14
C PRO A 246 0.59 2.36 12.41
N GLU A 247 0.33 1.05 12.30
CA GLU A 247 0.36 0.14 13.44
C GLU A 247 1.78 -0.06 13.95
N ALA A 248 2.73 -0.36 13.07
CA ALA A 248 4.14 -0.51 13.43
C ALA A 248 4.67 0.77 14.10
N PHE A 249 4.26 1.95 13.61
CA PHE A 249 4.58 3.24 14.21
C PHE A 249 4.08 3.33 15.65
N LEU A 250 2.80 3.04 15.89
CA LEU A 250 2.24 3.06 17.24
C LEU A 250 2.98 2.09 18.15
N LYS A 251 3.27 0.87 17.69
CA LYS A 251 4.03 -0.12 18.46
C LYS A 251 5.44 0.34 18.80
N LEU A 252 6.14 0.98 17.86
CA LEU A 252 7.46 1.57 18.09
C LEU A 252 7.40 2.67 19.16
N VAL A 253 6.43 3.58 19.04
CA VAL A 253 6.22 4.67 20.01
C VAL A 253 5.94 4.12 21.40
N ARG A 254 5.13 3.05 21.51
CA ARG A 254 4.80 2.43 22.79
C ARG A 254 6.00 1.68 23.37
N ALA A 255 6.65 0.82 22.58
CA ALA A 255 7.74 -0.04 23.04
C ALA A 255 8.99 0.74 23.48
N PHE A 256 9.23 1.94 22.92
CA PHE A 256 10.36 2.79 23.26
C PHE A 256 9.96 4.01 24.13
N GLU A 257 8.73 4.01 24.66
CA GLU A 257 8.21 5.02 25.58
C GLU A 257 8.29 6.46 25.03
N LEU A 258 7.92 6.64 23.76
CA LEU A 258 8.08 7.90 23.02
C LEU A 258 6.78 8.72 22.92
N ILE A 259 5.73 8.37 23.69
CA ILE A 259 4.39 8.99 23.58
C ILE A 259 4.48 10.52 23.73
N SER A 260 5.18 11.00 24.76
CA SER A 260 5.36 12.43 25.02
C SER A 260 6.23 13.12 23.96
N ASP A 261 7.26 12.44 23.47
CA ASP A 261 8.20 12.98 22.47
C ASP A 261 7.54 13.17 21.09
N VAL A 262 6.61 12.27 20.73
CA VAL A 262 5.90 12.31 19.44
C VAL A 262 4.81 13.37 19.41
N GLY A 263 4.18 13.61 20.57
CA GLY A 263 3.05 14.52 20.73
C GLY A 263 1.76 14.04 20.07
N VAL A 264 0.66 14.69 20.43
CA VAL A 264 -0.70 14.33 20.01
C VAL A 264 -0.84 14.31 18.48
N ASP A 265 -0.29 15.30 17.78
CA ASP A 265 -0.38 15.39 16.32
C ASP A 265 0.24 14.18 15.59
N GLY A 266 1.33 13.64 16.13
CA GLY A 266 1.97 12.45 15.56
C GLY A 266 1.13 11.19 15.76
N LEU A 267 0.50 11.07 16.93
CA LEU A 267 -0.39 9.97 17.26
C LEU A 267 -1.69 10.05 16.43
N PHE A 268 -2.28 11.23 16.33
CA PHE A 268 -3.48 11.47 15.52
C PHE A 268 -3.24 11.12 14.06
N LEU A 269 -2.10 11.52 13.49
CA LEU A 269 -1.74 11.10 12.14
C LEU A 269 -1.76 9.58 12.01
N ALA A 270 -1.11 8.84 12.91
CA ALA A 270 -1.07 7.38 12.87
C ALA A 270 -2.46 6.75 13.03
N PHE A 271 -3.25 7.16 14.04
CA PHE A 271 -4.60 6.64 14.27
C PHE A 271 -5.57 6.96 13.13
N SER A 272 -5.38 8.09 12.43
CA SER A 272 -6.19 8.43 11.25
C SER A 272 -5.99 7.45 10.10
N ARG A 273 -4.84 6.76 10.02
CA ARG A 273 -4.47 5.81 8.95
C ARG A 273 -4.49 4.36 9.41
N PHE A 274 -4.69 4.11 10.70
CA PHE A 274 -4.66 2.78 11.27
C PHE A 274 -6.01 2.06 11.07
N GLU A 275 -6.12 1.25 10.01
CA GLU A 275 -7.35 0.57 9.62
C GLU A 275 -7.55 -0.80 10.29
N ASN A 276 -7.63 -0.82 11.62
CA ASN A 276 -7.85 -2.05 12.40
C ASN A 276 -8.99 -1.86 13.42
N LYS A 277 -9.69 -2.95 13.76
CA LYS A 277 -10.75 -2.96 14.79
C LYS A 277 -10.24 -2.60 16.18
N GLU A 278 -8.97 -2.87 16.46
CA GLU A 278 -8.33 -2.53 17.75
C GLU A 278 -8.03 -1.03 17.91
N ARG A 279 -8.30 -0.18 16.90
CA ARG A 279 -7.99 1.25 16.89
C ARG A 279 -8.51 1.99 18.12
N ILE A 280 -9.78 1.79 18.49
CA ILE A 280 -10.39 2.44 19.65
C ILE A 280 -9.71 2.01 20.95
N ARG A 281 -9.44 0.71 21.09
CA ARG A 281 -8.78 0.15 22.27
C ARG A 281 -7.38 0.74 22.42
N LEU A 282 -6.58 0.71 21.35
CA LEU A 282 -5.24 1.31 21.35
C LEU A 282 -5.30 2.81 21.64
N PHE A 283 -6.26 3.55 21.10
CA PHE A 283 -6.40 4.98 21.39
C PHE A 283 -6.57 5.26 22.89
N ARG A 284 -7.32 4.42 23.61
CA ARG A 284 -7.45 4.46 25.07
C ARG A 284 -6.14 4.10 25.78
N GLU A 285 -5.48 3.02 25.35
CA GLU A 285 -4.21 2.57 25.92
C GLU A 285 -3.07 3.61 25.75
N PHE A 286 -3.17 4.47 24.75
CA PHE A 286 -2.28 5.62 24.55
C PHE A 286 -2.64 6.84 25.40
N GLY A 287 -3.69 6.78 26.22
CA GLY A 287 -4.12 7.86 27.10
C GLY A 287 -4.76 9.04 26.38
N LEU A 288 -5.31 8.83 25.19
CA LEU A 288 -5.84 9.91 24.33
C LEU A 288 -7.34 10.17 24.53
N GLU A 289 -7.99 9.56 25.51
CA GLU A 289 -9.46 9.61 25.67
C GLU A 289 -10.00 11.04 25.76
N GLU A 290 -9.37 11.90 26.56
CA GLU A 290 -9.77 13.31 26.71
C GLU A 290 -9.60 14.11 25.41
N LYS A 291 -8.74 13.63 24.50
CA LYS A 291 -8.44 14.22 23.20
C LYS A 291 -9.31 13.65 22.07
N ALA A 292 -10.22 12.72 22.36
CA ALA A 292 -11.14 12.17 21.37
C ALA A 292 -11.96 13.24 20.62
N PRO A 293 -12.48 14.33 21.25
CA PRO A 293 -13.18 15.38 20.52
C PRO A 293 -12.30 16.09 19.48
N ASP A 294 -11.07 16.41 19.86
CA ASP A 294 -10.09 17.07 18.97
C ASP A 294 -9.75 16.14 17.79
N PHE A 295 -9.59 14.84 18.06
CA PHE A 295 -9.33 13.84 17.03
C PHE A 295 -10.52 13.67 16.06
N ILE A 296 -11.75 13.65 16.59
CA ILE A 296 -12.97 13.57 15.77
C ILE A 296 -13.05 14.78 14.83
N GLN A 297 -12.76 16.00 15.32
CA GLN A 297 -12.71 17.19 14.47
C GLN A 297 -11.66 17.08 13.36
N GLN A 298 -10.47 16.55 13.67
CA GLN A 298 -9.46 16.28 12.65
C GLN A 298 -9.97 15.27 11.60
N LEU A 299 -10.61 14.18 12.03
CA LEU A 299 -11.14 13.16 11.11
C LEU A 299 -12.22 13.73 10.18
N ILE A 300 -13.09 14.60 10.70
CA ILE A 300 -14.10 15.32 9.90
C ILE A 300 -13.39 16.19 8.85
N GLY A 301 -12.38 16.96 9.25
CA GLY A 301 -11.57 17.76 8.31
C GLY A 301 -10.79 16.94 7.29
N GLU A 302 -10.50 15.68 7.58
CA GLU A 302 -9.88 14.70 6.66
C GLU A 302 -10.89 13.90 5.82
N ASN A 303 -12.19 14.23 5.86
CA ASN A 303 -13.28 13.51 5.18
C ASN A 303 -13.42 12.03 5.62
N LYS A 304 -13.05 11.72 6.87
CA LYS A 304 -13.09 10.37 7.47
C LYS A 304 -14.28 10.20 8.40
N HIS A 305 -15.46 10.60 7.94
CA HIS A 305 -16.71 10.60 8.71
C HIS A 305 -17.06 9.24 9.32
N MET A 306 -16.82 8.14 8.61
CA MET A 306 -17.10 6.79 9.12
C MET A 306 -16.21 6.45 10.32
N VAL A 307 -14.92 6.80 10.25
CA VAL A 307 -14.01 6.62 11.39
C VAL A 307 -14.38 7.57 12.52
N ALA A 308 -14.74 8.82 12.21
CA ALA A 308 -15.21 9.77 13.22
C ALA A 308 -16.43 9.22 13.99
N LEU A 309 -17.38 8.60 13.28
CA LEU A 309 -18.54 7.95 13.89
C LEU A 309 -18.15 6.84 14.87
N GLU A 310 -17.20 5.97 14.51
CA GLU A 310 -16.70 4.92 15.42
C GLU A 310 -16.24 5.52 16.76
N PHE A 311 -15.52 6.64 16.73
CA PHE A 311 -15.08 7.36 17.93
C PHE A 311 -16.25 8.03 18.66
N VAL A 312 -17.19 8.64 17.95
CA VAL A 312 -18.39 9.26 18.55
C VAL A 312 -19.16 8.23 19.38
N PHE A 313 -19.38 7.02 18.85
CA PHE A 313 -20.05 5.95 19.59
C PHE A 313 -19.17 5.42 20.73
N ALA A 314 -17.90 5.14 20.47
CA ALA A 314 -16.99 4.57 21.46
C ALA A 314 -16.77 5.47 22.69
N PHE A 315 -16.80 6.79 22.51
CA PHE A 315 -16.58 7.80 23.55
C PHE A 315 -17.87 8.52 23.97
N LYS A 316 -19.04 8.10 23.46
CA LYS A 316 -20.35 8.67 23.78
C LYS A 316 -20.44 10.19 23.56
N LEU A 317 -19.88 10.67 22.44
CA LEU A 317 -19.81 12.09 22.08
C LEU A 317 -20.93 12.54 21.13
N GLY A 318 -22.05 11.82 21.10
CA GLY A 318 -23.17 12.07 20.18
C GLY A 318 -23.81 13.45 20.32
N ASP A 319 -23.77 14.05 21.51
CA ASP A 319 -24.30 15.40 21.72
C ASP A 319 -23.44 16.49 21.05
N LYS A 320 -22.11 16.30 21.03
CA LYS A 320 -21.16 17.23 20.39
C LYS A 320 -21.04 16.99 18.89
N PHE A 321 -21.15 15.73 18.48
CA PHE A 321 -21.03 15.30 17.09
C PHE A 321 -22.24 14.44 16.74
N PRO A 322 -23.37 15.06 16.37
CA PRO A 322 -24.60 14.33 16.08
C PRO A 322 -24.37 13.30 14.96
N PRO A 323 -24.60 12.00 15.21
CA PRO A 323 -24.34 10.96 14.21
C PRO A 323 -25.11 11.17 12.90
N SER A 324 -26.33 11.70 12.98
CA SER A 324 -27.13 12.04 11.78
C SER A 324 -26.46 13.11 10.92
N ALA A 325 -25.89 14.15 11.53
CA ALA A 325 -25.21 15.22 10.81
C ALA A 325 -23.93 14.72 10.11
N LEU A 326 -23.15 13.86 10.79
CA LEU A 326 -21.95 13.25 10.20
C LEU A 326 -22.30 12.33 9.01
N LEU A 327 -23.38 11.56 9.11
CA LEU A 327 -23.84 10.72 8.00
C LEU A 327 -24.32 11.56 6.81
N GLU A 328 -24.99 12.70 7.05
CA GLU A 328 -25.37 13.65 6.00
C GLU A 328 -24.15 14.25 5.29
N GLU A 329 -23.12 14.63 6.05
CA GLU A 329 -21.88 15.16 5.51
C GLU A 329 -21.12 14.12 4.67
N TYR A 330 -21.02 12.88 5.15
CA TYR A 330 -20.48 11.76 4.40
C TYR A 330 -21.18 11.53 3.06
N LEU A 331 -22.52 11.57 3.05
CA LEU A 331 -23.31 11.41 1.81
C LEU A 331 -23.08 12.56 0.83
N LYS A 332 -22.97 13.78 1.34
CA LYS A 332 -22.67 14.97 0.52
C LYS A 332 -21.31 14.82 -0.16
N GLU A 333 -20.30 14.35 0.56
CA GLU A 333 -18.97 14.12 0.03
C GLU A 333 -18.92 12.97 -0.97
N ALA A 334 -19.55 11.83 -0.66
CA ALA A 334 -19.63 10.69 -1.56
C ALA A 334 -20.26 11.09 -2.91
N LYS A 335 -21.31 11.93 -2.86
CA LYS A 335 -21.94 12.51 -4.05
C LYS A 335 -21.00 13.44 -4.81
N GLN A 336 -20.24 14.29 -4.12
CA GLN A 336 -19.25 15.17 -4.77
C GLN A 336 -18.13 14.38 -5.45
N GLN A 337 -17.59 13.34 -4.79
CA GLN A 337 -16.60 12.45 -5.36
C GLN A 337 -17.14 11.72 -6.60
N ALA A 338 -18.37 11.22 -6.54
CA ALA A 338 -19.02 10.59 -7.68
C ALA A 338 -19.22 11.57 -8.85
N GLN A 339 -19.56 12.83 -8.57
CA GLN A 339 -19.66 13.85 -9.62
C GLN A 339 -18.30 14.16 -10.25
N GLU A 340 -17.24 14.22 -9.46
CA GLU A 340 -15.90 14.45 -9.98
C GLU A 340 -15.42 13.29 -10.86
N MET A 341 -15.62 12.04 -10.42
CA MET A 341 -15.33 10.85 -11.23
C MET A 341 -16.07 10.87 -12.59
N ARG A 342 -17.33 11.32 -12.60
CA ARG A 342 -18.10 11.46 -13.85
C ARG A 342 -17.52 12.54 -14.78
N ARG A 343 -17.02 13.64 -14.22
CA ARG A 343 -16.39 14.74 -14.99
C ARG A 343 -15.03 14.31 -15.55
N SER A 344 -14.20 13.69 -14.73
CA SER A 344 -12.87 13.22 -15.14
C SER A 344 -12.94 12.13 -16.21
N GLY A 345 -13.99 11.31 -16.20
CA GLY A 345 -14.19 10.24 -17.19
C GLY A 345 -14.63 10.68 -18.57
N ASN A 346 -14.76 11.99 -18.83
CA ASN A 346 -14.94 12.57 -20.15
C ASN A 346 -16.06 11.90 -20.99
N GLY A 347 -17.17 11.51 -20.35
CA GLY A 347 -18.31 10.86 -20.99
C GLY A 347 -18.20 9.34 -21.18
N ASN A 348 -17.19 8.69 -20.61
CA ASN A 348 -17.06 7.23 -20.58
C ASN A 348 -18.22 6.60 -19.77
N PRO A 349 -19.10 5.79 -20.39
CA PRO A 349 -20.22 5.19 -19.68
C PRO A 349 -19.82 4.22 -18.56
N LEU A 350 -18.65 3.57 -18.66
CA LEU A 350 -18.16 2.66 -17.62
C LEU A 350 -17.71 3.42 -16.37
N GLU A 351 -17.05 4.57 -16.56
CA GLU A 351 -16.65 5.44 -15.45
C GLU A 351 -17.85 6.12 -14.79
N ALA A 352 -18.85 6.51 -15.60
CA ALA A 352 -20.12 7.00 -15.07
C ALA A 352 -20.84 5.95 -14.22
N TYR A 353 -20.91 4.71 -14.71
CA TYR A 353 -21.45 3.57 -13.96
C TYR A 353 -20.67 3.33 -12.66
N SER A 354 -19.33 3.31 -12.74
CA SER A 354 -18.49 3.12 -11.56
C SER A 354 -18.72 4.22 -10.52
N ALA A 355 -18.84 5.47 -10.94
CA ALA A 355 -19.12 6.57 -10.04
C ALA A 355 -20.50 6.45 -9.37
N THR A 356 -21.52 6.05 -10.13
CA THR A 356 -22.87 5.79 -9.60
C THR A 356 -22.86 4.62 -8.60
N MET A 357 -22.09 3.56 -8.86
CA MET A 357 -21.95 2.43 -7.95
C MET A 357 -21.21 2.80 -6.65
N THR A 358 -20.18 3.65 -6.71
CA THR A 358 -19.52 4.18 -5.52
C THR A 358 -20.49 4.98 -4.66
N GLU A 359 -21.31 5.85 -5.27
CA GLU A 359 -22.35 6.63 -4.59
C GLU A 359 -23.40 5.73 -3.91
N LEU A 360 -23.86 4.69 -4.63
CA LEU A 360 -24.79 3.69 -4.08
C LEU A 360 -24.19 2.92 -2.90
N THR A 361 -22.92 2.52 -3.00
CA THR A 361 -22.22 1.78 -1.94
C THR A 361 -22.11 2.62 -0.66
N ALA A 362 -21.84 3.91 -0.78
CA ALA A 362 -21.84 4.85 0.34
C ALA A 362 -23.24 4.98 0.97
N MET A 363 -24.29 5.09 0.16
CA MET A 363 -25.68 5.15 0.64
C MET A 363 -26.11 3.87 1.37
N ASP A 364 -25.78 2.69 0.84
CA ASP A 364 -26.06 1.41 1.48
C ASP A 364 -25.30 1.24 2.80
N LEU A 365 -24.06 1.73 2.87
CA LEU A 365 -23.28 1.76 4.11
C LEU A 365 -23.97 2.63 5.17
N VAL A 366 -24.47 3.81 4.81
CA VAL A 366 -25.21 4.68 5.74
C VAL A 366 -26.48 4.00 6.24
N MET A 367 -27.28 3.39 5.35
CA MET A 367 -28.49 2.66 5.73
C MET A 367 -28.19 1.54 6.72
N ARG A 368 -27.13 0.78 6.47
CA ARG A 368 -26.65 -0.27 7.37
C ARG A 368 -26.27 0.30 8.73
N TYR A 369 -25.49 1.38 8.73
CA TYR A 369 -24.98 2.00 9.95
C TYR A 369 -26.09 2.58 10.83
N ILE A 370 -27.09 3.23 10.21
CA ILE A 370 -28.29 3.72 10.90
C ILE A 370 -29.05 2.58 11.58
N LYS A 371 -29.20 1.44 10.89
CA LYS A 371 -29.89 0.25 11.39
C LYS A 371 -29.13 -0.43 12.54
N GLU A 372 -27.83 -0.67 12.36
CA GLU A 372 -26.99 -1.37 13.35
C GLU A 372 -26.84 -0.57 14.65
N ASN A 373 -26.81 0.76 14.57
CA ASN A 373 -26.63 1.64 15.72
C ASN A 373 -27.93 2.29 16.23
N ASN A 374 -29.09 1.89 15.71
CA ASN A 374 -30.41 2.43 16.07
C ASN A 374 -30.47 3.97 16.07
N ILE A 375 -29.86 4.60 15.07
CA ILE A 375 -29.77 6.06 14.97
C ILE A 375 -31.15 6.61 14.60
N LYS A 376 -31.67 7.54 15.41
CA LYS A 376 -32.96 8.23 15.16
C LYS A 376 -32.83 9.25 14.03
N ALA A 377 -32.81 8.77 12.79
CA ALA A 377 -32.62 9.59 11.58
C ALA A 377 -33.66 9.25 10.49
N GLU A 378 -34.95 9.24 10.85
CA GLU A 378 -36.03 8.84 9.93
C GLU A 378 -36.12 9.70 8.66
N SER A 379 -35.87 11.01 8.78
CA SER A 379 -35.83 11.94 7.64
C SER A 379 -34.71 11.57 6.67
N LEU A 380 -33.51 11.31 7.20
CA LEU A 380 -32.35 10.89 6.43
C LEU A 380 -32.59 9.55 5.73
N GLN A 381 -33.12 8.56 6.45
CA GLN A 381 -33.44 7.25 5.88
C GLN A 381 -34.37 7.36 4.67
N LYS A 382 -35.47 8.13 4.79
CA LYS A 382 -36.42 8.33 3.68
C LYS A 382 -35.72 8.95 2.47
N SER A 383 -34.94 10.01 2.69
CA SER A 383 -34.18 10.69 1.63
C SER A 383 -33.17 9.77 0.94
N VAL A 384 -32.47 8.93 1.71
CA VAL A 384 -31.49 7.96 1.18
C VAL A 384 -32.18 6.88 0.35
N VAL A 385 -33.28 6.30 0.81
CA VAL A 385 -34.05 5.29 0.07
C VAL A 385 -34.56 5.83 -1.27
N GLU A 386 -35.09 7.06 -1.29
CA GLU A 386 -35.52 7.71 -2.53
C GLU A 386 -34.35 7.93 -3.49
N SER A 387 -33.19 8.33 -2.97
CA SER A 387 -31.98 8.59 -3.76
C SER A 387 -31.41 7.30 -4.35
N ILE A 388 -31.34 6.21 -3.57
CA ILE A 388 -30.94 4.88 -4.03
C ILE A 388 -31.81 4.44 -5.22
N SER A 389 -33.14 4.58 -5.11
CA SER A 389 -34.06 4.16 -6.18
C SER A 389 -33.82 4.90 -7.51
N LYS A 390 -33.42 6.18 -7.45
CA LYS A 390 -33.08 6.99 -8.63
C LYS A 390 -31.73 6.59 -9.21
N LEU A 391 -30.72 6.41 -8.35
CA LEU A 391 -29.37 6.03 -8.75
C LEU A 391 -29.30 4.62 -9.34
N GLN A 392 -30.09 3.66 -8.84
CA GLN A 392 -30.19 2.32 -9.42
C GLN A 392 -30.69 2.36 -10.87
N LYS A 393 -31.72 3.17 -11.15
CA LYS A 393 -32.22 3.38 -12.52
C LYS A 393 -31.17 4.05 -13.40
N GLN A 394 -30.39 4.97 -12.85
CA GLN A 394 -29.29 5.63 -13.57
C GLN A 394 -28.16 4.66 -13.89
N ALA A 395 -27.71 3.88 -12.92
CA ALA A 395 -26.66 2.86 -13.09
C ALA A 395 -27.06 1.83 -14.16
N GLN A 396 -28.32 1.41 -14.19
CA GLN A 396 -28.81 0.48 -15.21
C GLN A 396 -28.70 1.06 -16.62
N LYS A 397 -29.03 2.34 -16.81
CA LYS A 397 -28.88 3.03 -18.11
C LYS A 397 -27.42 3.15 -18.51
N GLU A 398 -26.54 3.52 -17.59
CA GLU A 398 -25.09 3.67 -17.81
C GLU A 398 -24.45 2.33 -18.17
N LEU A 399 -24.85 1.24 -17.51
CA LEU A 399 -24.39 -0.11 -17.82
C LEU A 399 -24.81 -0.58 -19.23
N ILE A 400 -26.04 -0.27 -19.65
CA ILE A 400 -26.52 -0.57 -21.00
C ILE A 400 -25.72 0.23 -22.03
N ALA A 401 -25.46 1.51 -21.78
CA ALA A 401 -24.65 2.36 -22.64
C ALA A 401 -23.19 1.86 -22.74
N ALA A 402 -22.61 1.38 -21.63
CA ALA A 402 -21.28 0.80 -21.61
C ALA A 402 -21.19 -0.50 -22.44
N LYS A 403 -22.23 -1.34 -22.41
CA LYS A 403 -22.31 -2.58 -23.21
C LYS A 403 -22.61 -2.33 -24.69
N GLY A 404 -23.27 -1.21 -25.02
CA GLY A 404 -23.63 -0.82 -26.39
C GLY A 404 -22.59 0.01 -27.14
N ALA A 405 -21.52 0.46 -26.47
CA ALA A 405 -20.47 1.26 -27.10
C ALA A 405 -19.68 0.41 -28.12
N PRO A 406 -19.58 0.84 -29.40
CA PRO A 406 -18.78 0.12 -30.39
C PRO A 406 -17.29 0.19 -30.01
N LYS A 407 -16.59 -0.96 -30.03
CA LYS A 407 -15.12 -1.00 -29.99
C LYS A 407 -14.56 0.03 -30.99
N PRO A 408 -13.47 0.76 -30.69
CA PRO A 408 -12.88 1.70 -31.64
C PRO A 408 -12.46 0.94 -32.91
N GLN A 409 -13.32 0.94 -33.92
CA GLN A 409 -13.03 0.42 -35.24
C GLN A 409 -12.08 1.40 -35.92
N ASN A 410 -10.88 0.91 -36.22
CA ASN A 410 -9.90 1.51 -37.12
C ASN A 410 -10.56 2.28 -38.27
N ARG A 411 -10.57 3.62 -38.19
CA ARG A 411 -10.83 4.48 -39.36
C ARG A 411 -9.62 4.43 -40.30
N LYS A 412 -9.49 3.33 -41.04
CA LYS A 412 -8.88 3.37 -42.38
C LYS A 412 -10.02 3.31 -43.40
N LYS A 413 -10.53 4.47 -43.80
CA LYS A 413 -11.32 4.60 -45.03
C LYS A 413 -10.67 5.59 -45.97
N LEU A 414 -10.04 5.01 -46.99
CA LEU A 414 -10.07 5.40 -48.40
C LEU A 414 -10.00 6.91 -48.70
N LYS A 415 -8.81 7.38 -49.06
CA LYS A 415 -8.72 8.35 -50.17
C LYS A 415 -8.73 7.55 -51.48
N LYS A 416 -9.86 7.62 -52.17
CA LYS A 416 -9.99 7.32 -53.59
C LYS A 416 -8.93 8.13 -54.35
N ARG A 417 -8.16 7.47 -55.22
CA ARG A 417 -7.51 8.11 -56.37
C ARG A 417 -8.07 7.44 -57.62
N GLN A 418 -8.64 8.26 -58.50
CA GLN A 418 -8.82 8.03 -59.92
C GLN A 418 -8.59 9.40 -60.60
N PRO A 419 -8.24 9.42 -61.89
CA PRO A 419 -7.35 8.53 -62.62
C PRO A 419 -5.91 9.06 -62.63
#